data_AF-A0A8S3ZZH5-F1
#
_entry.id   AF-A0A8S3ZZH5-F1
#
_cell.length_a   1.000
_cell.length_b   1.000
_cell.length_c   1.000
_cell.angle_alpha   90.00
_cell.angle_beta   90.00
_cell.angle_gamma   90.00
#
_symmetry.space_group_name_H-M   'P 1'
#
loop_
_entity.id
_entity.type
_entity.pdbx_description
1 polymer ?
#
loop_
_entity_poly.entity_id
_entity_poly.type
_entity_poly.pdbx_seq_one_letter_code
_entity_poly.pdbx_strand_id
1 'polypeptide(L)'
;KRVAAKGLISQYYSQLTEGCGNEGCTNEYCASSDQFRFRDTDRNSLAVQALDLCKTKAQLCERRPSKMSRLPESHEDGPSWFDPAGMGARNKDLSPSSSSSAIKVGL
;
A
#
# COMPACT_ATOMS: atom_id res chain seq x y z
N LYS A 1 17.75 -13.21 10.09
CA LYS A 1 16.96 -12.98 11.34
C LYS A 1 16.65 -11.49 11.65
N ARG A 2 17.31 -10.50 11.03
CA ARG A 2 16.99 -9.06 11.24
C ARG A 2 15.75 -8.55 10.51
N VAL A 3 15.35 -9.21 9.41
CA VAL A 3 14.16 -8.85 8.62
C VAL A 3 12.87 -8.99 9.43
N ALA A 4 12.78 -10.00 10.30
CA ALA A 4 11.63 -10.23 11.17
C ALA A 4 11.42 -9.10 12.20
N ALA A 5 12.51 -8.60 12.80
CA ALA A 5 12.45 -7.52 13.78
C ALA A 5 12.01 -6.19 13.13
N LYS A 6 12.52 -5.88 11.93
CA LYS A 6 12.09 -4.70 11.17
C LYS A 6 10.60 -4.76 10.87
N GLY A 7 10.10 -5.91 10.40
CA GLY A 7 8.67 -6.11 10.13
C GLY A 7 7.80 -5.97 11.37
N LEU A 8 8.30 -6.37 12.55
CA LEU A 8 7.58 -6.20 13.82
C LEU A 8 7.45 -4.74 14.22
N ILE A 9 8.56 -3.99 14.19
CA ILE A 9 8.57 -2.56 14.57
C ILE A 9 7.67 -1.76 13.63
N SER A 10 7.72 -2.03 12.33
CA SER A 10 6.85 -1.36 11.36
C SER A 10 5.36 -1.63 11.63
N GLN A 11 5.00 -2.82 12.11
CA GLN A 11 3.62 -3.13 12.50
C GLN A 11 3.18 -2.38 13.75
N TYR A 12 4.03 -2.33 14.79
CA TYR A 12 3.71 -1.50 15.97
C TYR A 12 3.55 -0.03 15.60
N TYR A 13 4.43 0.51 14.77
CA TYR A 13 4.35 1.90 14.35
C TYR A 13 3.06 2.19 13.57
N SER A 14 2.72 1.35 12.59
CA SER A 14 1.47 1.53 11.84
C SER A 14 0.22 1.33 12.71
N GLN A 15 0.24 0.42 13.69
CA GLN A 15 -0.84 0.31 14.68
C GLN A 15 -1.00 1.59 15.54
N LEU A 16 0.10 2.24 15.88
CA LEU A 16 0.08 3.47 16.67
C LEU A 16 -0.35 4.69 15.84
N THR A 17 -0.07 4.73 14.54
CA THR A 17 -0.40 5.88 13.68
C THR A 17 -1.70 5.74 12.90
N GLU A 18 -1.97 4.55 12.36
CA GLU A 18 -3.13 4.24 11.50
C GLU A 18 -4.16 3.41 12.25
N GLY A 19 -3.72 2.60 13.22
CA GLY A 19 -4.56 1.63 13.89
C GLY A 19 -4.68 0.32 13.12
N CYS A 20 -5.45 -0.62 13.68
CA CYS A 20 -5.65 -1.94 13.07
C CYS A 20 -6.92 -2.02 12.19
N GLY A 21 -7.76 -0.97 12.19
CA GLY A 21 -8.98 -0.91 11.39
C GLY A 21 -10.15 -1.74 11.94
N ASN A 22 -10.03 -2.30 13.14
CA ASN A 22 -11.13 -2.98 13.83
C ASN A 22 -11.87 -2.00 14.73
N GLU A 23 -13.20 -1.93 14.55
CA GLU A 23 -14.11 -1.05 15.30
C GLU A 23 -14.27 -1.49 16.76
N GLY A 24 -14.11 -2.79 17.04
CA GLY A 24 -14.14 -3.36 18.38
C GLY A 24 -12.76 -3.53 19.03
N CYS A 25 -11.76 -2.73 18.63
CA CYS A 25 -10.42 -2.86 19.17
C CYS A 25 -10.37 -2.38 20.64
N THR A 26 -9.97 -3.27 21.56
CA THR A 26 -9.79 -2.96 22.99
C THR A 26 -8.32 -2.75 23.38
N ASN A 27 -7.40 -2.69 22.41
CA ASN A 27 -5.99 -2.54 22.68
C ASN A 27 -5.62 -1.07 22.95
N GLU A 28 -5.11 -0.79 24.14
CA GLU A 28 -4.68 0.54 24.59
C GLU A 28 -3.52 1.13 23.76
N TYR A 29 -2.80 0.28 23.02
CA TYR A 29 -1.69 0.66 22.12
C TYR A 29 -2.10 0.73 20.65
N CYS A 30 -3.40 0.84 20.34
CA CYS A 30 -3.89 0.91 18.97
C CYS A 30 -4.72 2.16 18.73
N ALA A 31 -4.41 2.90 17.66
CA ALA A 31 -5.11 4.14 17.33
C ALA A 31 -6.61 3.94 17.01
N SER A 32 -7.00 2.73 16.56
CA SER A 32 -8.41 2.39 16.32
C SER A 32 -9.18 2.07 17.61
N SER A 33 -8.52 2.00 18.78
CA SER A 33 -9.20 1.73 20.05
C SER A 33 -9.71 3.01 20.70
N ASP A 34 -10.84 2.92 21.38
CA ASP A 34 -11.34 3.98 22.25
C ASP A 34 -10.41 4.22 23.47
N GLN A 35 -9.62 3.22 23.85
CA GLN A 35 -8.67 3.30 24.97
C GLN A 35 -7.25 3.70 24.54
N PHE A 36 -7.08 4.26 23.34
CA PHE A 36 -5.77 4.61 22.82
C PHE A 36 -5.04 5.61 23.73
N ARG A 37 -3.89 5.20 24.30
CA ARG A 37 -3.15 6.00 25.29
C ARG A 37 -2.29 7.11 24.72
N PHE A 38 -2.01 7.08 23.42
CA PHE A 38 -1.07 8.00 22.77
C PHE A 38 -1.75 8.97 21.81
N ARG A 39 -3.01 9.35 22.06
CA ARG A 39 -3.79 10.28 21.21
C ARG A 39 -3.09 11.63 20.99
N ASP A 40 -2.43 12.16 22.02
CA ASP A 40 -1.78 13.48 21.99
C ASP A 40 -0.28 13.40 21.64
N THR A 41 0.19 12.26 21.15
CA THR A 41 1.61 12.00 20.92
C THR A 41 1.98 12.16 19.45
N ASP A 42 3.08 12.85 19.14
CA ASP A 42 3.56 13.04 17.77
C ASP A 42 4.05 11.72 17.13
N ARG A 43 4.03 11.64 15.79
CA ARG A 43 4.46 10.47 15.02
C ARG A 43 5.88 10.03 15.35
N ASN A 44 6.82 10.96 15.57
CA ASN A 44 8.19 10.61 15.93
C ASN A 44 8.24 9.92 17.30
N SER A 45 7.46 10.40 18.26
CA SER A 45 7.33 9.79 19.59
C SER A 45 6.63 8.44 19.53
N LEU A 46 5.64 8.27 18.65
CA LEU A 46 5.02 6.96 18.39
C LEU A 46 6.02 5.95 17.82
N ALA A 47 6.98 6.39 16.99
CA ALA A 47 8.05 5.51 16.49
C ALA A 47 8.97 5.01 17.63
N VAL A 48 9.28 5.87 18.60
CA VAL A 48 10.03 5.47 19.80
C VAL A 48 9.22 4.46 20.61
N GLN A 49 7.92 4.72 20.82
CA GLN A 49 7.05 3.78 21.53
C GLN A 49 6.92 2.43 20.80
N ALA A 50 6.87 2.42 19.47
CA ALA A 50 6.87 1.19 18.69
C ALA A 50 8.13 0.33 18.95
N LEU A 51 9.29 0.96 19.14
CA LEU A 51 10.52 0.26 19.50
C LEU A 51 10.40 -0.36 20.90
N ASP A 52 9.86 0.36 21.88
CA ASP A 52 9.74 -0.14 23.24
C ASP A 52 8.68 -1.25 23.36
N LEU A 53 7.54 -1.13 22.69
CA LEU A 53 6.54 -2.18 22.59
C LEU A 53 7.09 -3.44 21.91
N CYS A 54 7.94 -3.27 20.88
CA CYS A 54 8.62 -4.39 20.23
C CYS A 54 9.61 -5.10 21.17
N LYS A 55 10.32 -4.36 22.04
CA LYS A 55 11.26 -4.94 23.03
C LYS A 55 10.51 -5.70 24.12
N THR A 56 9.43 -5.13 24.64
CA THR A 56 8.60 -5.74 25.70
C THR A 56 7.64 -6.80 25.19
N LYS A 57 7.53 -6.96 23.86
CA LYS A 57 6.57 -7.86 23.19
C LYS A 57 5.13 -7.60 23.66
N ALA A 58 4.77 -6.32 23.72
CA ALA A 58 3.42 -5.90 24.08
C ALA A 58 2.37 -6.39 23.06
N GLN A 59 1.09 -6.29 23.42
CA GLN A 59 -0.02 -6.74 22.56
C GLN A 59 -0.01 -6.01 21.21
N LEU A 60 0.23 -6.76 20.14
CA LEU A 60 0.12 -6.30 18.76
C LEU A 60 -1.20 -6.82 18.20
N CYS A 61 -2.00 -5.93 17.62
CA CYS A 61 -3.19 -6.33 16.90
C CYS A 61 -2.77 -7.17 15.68
N GLU A 62 -3.41 -8.33 15.51
CA GLU A 62 -3.22 -9.10 14.29
C GLU A 62 -3.72 -8.27 13.11
N ARG A 63 -2.79 -7.88 12.23
CA ARG A 63 -3.15 -7.31 10.94
C ARG A 63 -3.80 -8.45 10.16
N ARG A 64 -5.14 -8.47 10.14
CA ARG A 64 -5.88 -9.47 9.39
C ARG A 64 -5.32 -9.44 7.97
N PRO A 65 -4.78 -10.54 7.42
CA PRO A 65 -4.33 -10.53 6.05
C PRO A 65 -5.56 -10.13 5.24
N SER A 66 -5.50 -8.95 4.62
CA SER A 66 -6.46 -8.52 3.63
C SER A 66 -6.62 -9.72 2.70
N LYS A 67 -7.84 -10.21 2.52
CA LYS A 67 -8.13 -11.31 1.60
C LYS A 67 -7.67 -10.88 0.20
N MET A 68 -6.39 -11.05 -0.11
CA MET A 68 -5.93 -11.20 -1.47
C MET A 68 -6.44 -12.59 -1.84
N SER A 69 -7.59 -12.63 -2.50
CA SER A 69 -7.90 -13.71 -3.41
C SER A 69 -6.70 -13.82 -4.35
N ARG A 70 -5.81 -14.78 -4.10
CA ARG A 70 -4.83 -15.21 -5.09
C ARG A 70 -5.66 -15.66 -6.27
N LEU A 71 -5.70 -14.88 -7.33
CA LEU A 71 -6.06 -15.42 -8.63
C LEU A 71 -5.05 -16.54 -8.89
N PRO A 72 -5.47 -17.76 -9.28
CA PRO A 72 -4.53 -18.82 -9.57
C PRO A 72 -3.62 -18.37 -10.71
N GLU A 73 -2.33 -18.26 -10.39
CA GLU A 73 -1.26 -18.13 -11.36
C GLU A 73 -1.13 -19.48 -12.07
N SER A 74 -1.86 -19.63 -13.18
CA SER A 74 -1.56 -20.69 -14.15
C SER A 74 -0.37 -20.24 -14.99
N HIS A 75 0.81 -20.56 -14.47
CA HIS A 75 2.02 -20.80 -15.24
C HIS A 75 1.93 -22.24 -15.76
N GLU A 76 2.07 -22.44 -17.07
CA GLU A 76 2.86 -23.52 -17.71
C GLU A 76 2.95 -23.21 -19.23
N ASP A 77 4.19 -23.02 -19.68
CA ASP A 77 4.80 -23.27 -21.00
C ASP A 77 4.29 -22.62 -22.31
N GLY A 78 5.13 -21.71 -22.82
CA GLY A 78 5.81 -21.93 -24.12
C GLY A 78 5.10 -21.51 -25.43
N PRO A 79 5.85 -21.13 -26.48
CA PRO A 79 5.42 -20.11 -27.44
C PRO A 79 4.84 -20.69 -28.74
N SER A 80 3.67 -20.23 -29.17
CA SER A 80 3.18 -20.47 -30.52
C SER A 80 3.08 -19.16 -31.30
N TRP A 81 4.14 -18.90 -32.08
CA TRP A 81 4.09 -18.17 -33.33
C TRP A 81 2.89 -18.65 -34.18
N PHE A 82 1.81 -17.86 -34.26
CA PHE A 82 0.83 -17.93 -35.35
C PHE A 82 -0.01 -16.64 -35.35
N ASP A 83 0.50 -15.62 -36.02
CA ASP A 83 -0.35 -14.68 -36.78
C ASP A 83 -0.59 -15.31 -38.17
N PRO A 84 -1.63 -14.97 -38.98
CA PRO A 84 -2.53 -13.81 -38.89
C PRO A 84 -4.02 -14.10 -39.30
N ALA A 85 -4.81 -13.03 -39.38
CA ALA A 85 -5.94 -12.78 -40.32
C ALA A 85 -7.36 -12.69 -39.73
N GLY A 86 -8.00 -11.51 -39.91
CA GLY A 86 -9.44 -11.48 -40.18
C GLY A 86 -10.26 -10.32 -39.61
N MET A 87 -10.36 -9.23 -40.38
CA MET A 87 -11.59 -8.46 -40.66
C MET A 87 -12.30 -7.62 -39.57
N GLY A 88 -12.55 -6.34 -39.89
CA GLY A 88 -13.65 -5.53 -39.33
C GLY A 88 -13.23 -4.12 -38.95
N ALA A 89 -13.17 -3.18 -39.89
CA ALA A 89 -14.25 -2.25 -40.25
C ALA A 89 -14.09 -0.85 -39.60
N ARG A 90 -13.55 0.07 -40.42
CA ARG A 90 -13.95 1.47 -40.64
C ARG A 90 -14.69 2.20 -39.51
N ASN A 91 -14.16 3.36 -39.10
CA ASN A 91 -14.88 4.64 -39.10
C ASN A 91 -13.87 5.79 -39.30
N LYS A 92 -14.22 6.70 -40.23
CA LYS A 92 -13.66 8.06 -40.37
C LYS A 92 -13.97 8.82 -39.06
N ASP A 93 -13.17 9.76 -38.59
CA ASP A 93 -13.22 11.14 -39.05
C ASP A 93 -11.94 11.94 -38.67
N LEU A 94 -11.28 12.48 -39.71
CA LEU A 94 -10.83 13.88 -39.87
C LEU A 94 -10.18 14.63 -38.67
N SER A 95 -8.84 14.51 -38.58
CA SER A 95 -7.79 15.56 -38.67
C SER A 95 -7.94 16.95 -37.94
N PRO A 96 -6.98 17.90 -38.07
CA PRO A 96 -6.00 18.22 -37.03
C PRO A 96 -6.10 19.68 -36.51
N SER A 97 -5.72 19.92 -35.26
CA SER A 97 -5.40 21.29 -34.82
C SER A 97 -4.04 21.31 -34.17
N SER A 98 -3.07 21.69 -34.99
CA SER A 98 -1.75 22.15 -34.61
C SER A 98 -1.88 23.45 -33.81
N SER A 99 -1.25 23.53 -32.64
CA SER A 99 -0.85 24.82 -32.06
C SER A 99 0.49 24.67 -31.35
N SER A 100 1.53 24.84 -32.14
CA SER A 100 2.90 25.13 -31.72
C SER A 100 2.91 26.32 -30.75
N SER A 101 3.39 26.12 -29.51
CA SER A 101 3.82 27.23 -28.68
C SER A 101 5.34 27.32 -28.75
N ALA A 102 5.82 28.29 -29.54
CA ALA A 102 7.22 28.61 -29.66
C ALA A 102 7.75 29.17 -28.34
N ILE A 103 8.83 28.55 -27.85
CA ILE A 103 9.60 28.99 -26.70
C ILE A 103 10.52 30.10 -27.20
N LYS A 104 10.31 31.36 -26.80
CA LYS A 104 11.26 32.45 -27.10
C LYS A 104 12.24 32.60 -25.94
N VAL A 105 13.48 32.21 -26.19
CA VAL A 105 14.67 32.34 -25.34
C VAL A 105 15.41 33.64 -25.70
N GLY A 106 15.83 34.42 -24.71
CA GLY A 106 16.86 35.49 -24.79
C GLY A 106 16.45 36.77 -25.54
N LEU A 107 16.89 37.97 -25.18
CA LEU A 107 18.14 38.40 -24.54
C LEU A 107 17.88 39.65 -23.70
#